data_AF-A0A3R6E8F8-F1
#
_entry.id   AF-A0A3R6E8F8-F1
#
_cell.length_a   1.000
_cell.length_b   1.000
_cell.length_c   1.000
_cell.angle_alpha   90.00
_cell.angle_beta   90.00
_cell.angle_gamma   90.00
#
_symmetry.space_group_name_H-M   'P 1'
#
loop_
_entity.id
_entity.type
_entity.pdbx_description
1 polymer ?
#
loop_
_entity_poly.entity_id
_entity_poly.type
_entity_poly.pdbx_seq_one_letter_code
_entity_poly.pdbx_strand_id
1 'polypeptide(L)'
;MARITRNKAAEILGVSRQTISNYIKEGILGSYVGEHGILYVNSEDIEKYAQKYKMIAANEKMIDEKLKEVEYRKRAINVELTELRDRATANGKLAANAVGMLFGVINTMSHLGVLPNLTYRESNLLKDIINGMTYDELSIKYGVSATRIRQIIDKTCNKLTYNENIVIAELSTNRTLQYEVERLKKVIKSLQVSFDEYRRAKGDKPVSSAVLPPLILSRDIKECGFSVRILNALKGFDVYTVGDLVRNLRGRSELMKLRNLGRKSVWAILDFVEENNLDFKENGESEEDFYIRLNNKLSNQKD
;
A
#
# COMPACT_ATOMS: atom_id res chain seq x y z
N MET A 1 24.39 72.21 37.79
CA MET A 1 24.02 71.57 36.50
C MET A 1 25.12 71.83 35.50
N ALA A 2 25.87 70.78 35.13
CA ALA A 2 26.85 70.90 34.06
C ALA A 2 26.13 71.07 32.71
N ARG A 3 26.55 72.06 31.93
CA ARG A 3 25.90 72.50 30.68
C ARG A 3 26.81 72.18 29.51
N ILE A 4 26.28 71.52 28.49
CA ILE A 4 27.03 71.23 27.26
C ILE A 4 26.33 71.80 26.04
N THR A 5 27.09 72.13 25.01
CA THR A 5 26.54 72.65 23.76
C THR A 5 25.82 71.53 22.99
N ARG A 6 24.86 71.89 22.14
CA ARG A 6 24.18 70.93 21.26
C ARG A 6 25.13 70.13 20.37
N ASN A 7 26.22 70.75 19.91
CA ASN A 7 27.25 70.05 19.14
C ASN A 7 27.95 68.99 19.98
N LYS A 8 28.31 69.32 21.22
CA LYS A 8 28.99 68.37 22.10
C LYS A 8 28.05 67.23 22.55
N ALA A 9 26.79 67.55 22.82
CA ALA A 9 25.75 66.56 23.10
C ALA A 9 25.51 65.59 21.92
N ALA A 10 25.50 66.13 20.69
CA ALA A 10 25.38 65.35 19.45
C ALA A 10 26.56 64.39 19.26
N GLU A 11 27.78 64.85 19.54
CA GLU A 11 29.00 64.04 19.49
C GLU A 11 28.96 62.88 20.52
N ILE A 12 28.52 63.15 21.75
CA ILE A 12 28.45 62.14 22.82
C ILE A 12 27.41 61.05 22.53
N LEU A 13 26.26 61.43 21.97
CA LEU A 13 25.20 60.49 21.60
C LEU A 13 25.36 59.88 20.21
N GLY A 14 26.35 60.33 19.42
CA GLY A 14 26.56 59.85 18.04
C GLY A 14 25.42 60.20 17.07
N VAL A 15 24.71 61.30 17.30
CA VAL A 15 23.56 61.74 16.49
C VAL A 15 23.80 63.12 15.87
N SER A 16 22.92 63.56 14.96
CA SER A 16 23.03 64.90 14.37
C SER A 16 22.66 65.99 15.38
N ARG A 17 23.22 67.20 15.21
CA ARG A 17 22.83 68.39 15.98
C ARG A 17 21.33 68.70 15.87
N GLN A 18 20.72 68.40 14.72
CA GLN A 18 19.29 68.58 14.49
C GLN A 18 18.46 67.62 15.35
N THR A 19 18.92 66.37 15.49
CA THR A 19 18.29 65.35 16.36
C THR A 19 18.27 65.81 17.81
N ILE A 20 19.37 66.39 18.32
CA ILE A 20 19.39 66.99 19.67
C ILE A 20 18.36 68.12 19.79
N SER A 21 18.19 68.93 18.75
CA SER A 21 17.19 70.00 18.75
C SER A 21 15.75 69.47 18.72
N ASN A 22 15.52 68.32 18.08
CA ASN A 22 14.22 67.64 18.10
C ASN A 22 13.92 67.03 19.47
N TYR A 23 14.89 66.36 20.11
CA TYR A 23 14.74 65.82 21.46
C TYR A 23 14.47 66.90 22.51
N ILE A 24 15.02 68.10 22.35
CA ILE A 24 14.69 69.25 23.20
C ILE A 24 13.24 69.70 22.95
N LYS A 25 12.79 69.79 21.69
CA LYS A 25 11.40 70.16 21.35
C LYS A 25 10.37 69.15 21.87
N GLU A 26 10.73 67.86 21.84
CA GLU A 26 9.91 66.76 22.35
C GLU A 26 9.96 66.62 23.88
N GLY A 27 10.76 67.44 24.57
CA GLY A 27 10.88 67.42 26.04
C GLY A 27 11.69 66.25 26.60
N ILE A 28 12.40 65.50 25.73
CA ILE A 28 13.22 64.35 26.11
C ILE A 28 14.53 64.78 26.77
N LEU A 29 15.07 65.93 26.37
CA LEU A 29 16.29 66.52 26.94
C LEU A 29 16.00 67.90 27.53
N GLY A 30 16.45 68.14 28.77
CA GLY A 30 16.40 69.46 29.38
C GLY A 30 17.29 70.46 28.64
N SER A 31 16.80 71.68 28.44
CA SER A 31 17.55 72.77 27.82
C SER A 31 17.50 74.06 28.62
N TYR A 32 18.53 74.90 28.43
CA TYR A 32 18.66 76.19 29.10
C TYR A 32 19.28 77.21 28.15
N VAL A 33 18.76 78.44 28.14
CA VAL A 33 19.32 79.56 27.36
C VAL A 33 20.23 80.38 28.27
N GLY A 34 21.53 80.43 27.94
CA GLY A 34 22.52 81.21 28.68
C GLY A 34 22.63 82.66 28.20
N GLU A 35 23.60 83.39 28.78
CA GLU A 35 23.92 84.76 28.37
C GLU A 35 24.26 84.81 26.86
N HIS A 36 23.81 85.88 26.21
CA HIS A 36 23.85 86.07 24.75
C HIS A 36 23.00 85.09 23.91
N GLY A 37 21.99 84.43 24.50
CA GLY A 37 21.00 83.65 23.74
C GLY A 37 21.46 82.26 23.28
N ILE A 38 22.58 81.78 23.81
CA ILE A 38 23.14 80.47 23.45
C ILE A 38 22.37 79.35 24.15
N LEU A 39 21.86 78.38 23.38
CA LEU A 39 21.12 77.23 23.88
C LEU A 39 22.06 76.09 24.32
N TYR A 40 21.96 75.71 25.60
CA TYR A 40 22.67 74.62 26.23
C TYR A 40 21.74 73.45 26.55
N VAL A 41 22.32 72.25 26.65
CA VAL A 41 21.64 71.01 26.98
C VAL A 41 22.14 70.51 28.35
N ASN A 42 21.24 69.92 29.13
CA ASN A 42 21.59 69.28 30.39
C ASN A 42 22.53 68.09 30.15
N SER A 43 23.73 68.14 30.72
CA SER A 43 24.73 67.08 30.51
C SER A 43 24.37 65.76 31.20
N GLU A 44 23.67 65.82 32.34
CA GLU A 44 23.27 64.63 33.11
C GLU A 44 22.28 63.76 32.32
N ASP A 45 21.34 64.40 31.62
CA ASP A 45 20.41 63.71 30.72
C ASP A 45 21.16 63.02 29.58
N ILE A 46 22.13 63.72 28.98
CA ILE A 46 22.95 63.20 27.88
C ILE A 46 23.76 61.97 28.32
N GLU A 47 24.40 62.01 29.48
CA GLU A 47 25.15 60.87 30.01
C GLU A 47 24.24 59.67 30.31
N LYS A 48 23.07 59.92 30.92
CA LYS A 48 22.07 58.88 31.21
C LYS A 48 21.59 58.18 29.94
N TYR A 49 21.26 58.95 28.90
CA TYR A 49 20.83 58.36 27.61
C TYR A 49 21.99 57.65 26.90
N ALA A 50 23.21 58.20 26.94
CA ALA A 50 24.39 57.54 26.37
C ALA A 50 24.65 56.17 27.02
N GLN A 51 24.53 56.07 28.34
CA GLN A 51 24.63 54.81 29.06
C GLN A 51 23.51 53.84 28.68
N LYS A 52 22.26 54.31 28.61
CA LYS A 52 21.11 53.49 28.21
C LYS A 52 21.28 52.91 26.80
N TYR A 53 21.73 53.70 25.83
CA TYR A 53 21.98 53.21 24.46
C TYR A 53 23.11 52.19 24.41
N LYS A 54 24.18 52.37 25.18
CA LYS A 54 25.25 51.37 25.32
C LYS A 54 24.72 50.04 25.89
N MET A 55 23.81 50.09 26.88
CA MET A 55 23.18 48.89 27.43
C MET A 55 22.25 48.20 26.43
N ILE A 56 21.49 48.95 25.62
CA ILE A 56 20.63 48.38 24.58
C ILE A 56 21.47 47.64 23.54
N ALA A 57 22.54 48.27 23.03
CA ALA A 57 23.43 47.65 22.05
C ALA A 57 24.12 46.38 22.60
N ALA A 58 24.50 46.39 23.89
CA ALA A 58 25.05 45.21 24.55
C ALA A 58 24.00 44.08 24.67
N ASN A 59 22.75 44.42 25.03
CA ASN A 59 21.66 43.45 25.13
C ASN A 59 21.27 42.85 23.78
N GLU A 60 21.19 43.67 22.72
CA GLU A 60 20.93 43.19 21.35
C GLU A 60 21.99 42.19 20.89
N LYS A 61 23.27 42.51 21.14
CA LYS A 61 24.38 41.58 20.85
C LYS A 61 24.26 40.28 21.62
N MET A 62 23.92 40.34 22.91
CA MET A 62 23.69 39.14 23.73
C MET A 62 22.51 38.28 23.23
N ILE A 63 21.43 38.93 22.76
CA ILE A 63 20.27 38.23 22.19
C ILE A 63 20.65 37.52 20.89
N ASP A 64 21.39 38.19 20.00
CA ASP A 64 21.87 37.58 18.75
C ASP A 64 22.80 36.39 19.00
N GLU A 65 23.70 36.50 19.98
CA GLU A 65 24.57 35.39 20.39
C GLU A 65 23.74 34.22 20.95
N LYS A 66 22.73 34.49 21.78
CA LYS A 66 21.82 33.47 22.31
C LYS A 66 20.97 32.80 21.22
N LEU A 67 20.51 33.56 20.22
CA LEU A 67 19.77 33.02 19.08
C LEU A 67 20.64 32.05 18.27
N LYS A 68 21.89 32.43 17.99
CA LYS A 68 22.87 31.54 17.33
C LYS A 68 23.14 30.28 18.14
N GLU A 69 23.28 30.40 19.45
CA GLU A 69 23.47 29.27 20.36
C GLU A 69 22.28 28.30 20.32
N VAL A 70 21.04 28.83 20.33
CA VAL A 70 19.81 28.03 20.23
C VAL A 70 19.73 27.32 18.88
N GLU A 71 20.02 28.00 17.77
CA GLU A 71 20.05 27.36 16.46
C GLU A 71 21.08 26.24 16.38
N TYR A 72 22.28 26.47 16.92
CA TYR A 72 23.32 25.46 16.96
C TYR A 72 22.89 24.24 17.77
N ARG A 73 22.34 24.46 18.97
CA ARG A 73 21.79 23.38 19.82
C ARG A 73 20.66 22.63 19.13
N LYS A 74 19.75 23.32 18.44
CA LYS A 74 18.68 22.70 17.66
C LYS A 74 19.24 21.81 16.55
N ARG A 75 20.26 22.28 15.83
CA ARG A 75 20.95 21.47 14.80
C ARG A 75 21.63 20.25 15.41
N ALA A 76 22.32 20.41 16.54
CA ALA A 76 22.96 19.32 17.26
C ALA A 76 21.94 18.27 17.72
N ILE A 77 20.84 18.69 18.35
CA ILE A 77 19.74 17.79 18.76
C ILE A 77 19.14 17.07 17.54
N ASN A 78 18.96 17.75 16.41
CA ASN A 78 18.43 17.11 15.20
C ASN A 78 19.40 16.06 14.64
N VAL A 79 20.71 16.32 14.67
CA VAL A 79 21.73 15.33 14.30
C VAL A 79 21.67 14.14 15.26
N GLU A 80 21.61 14.40 16.56
CA GLU A 80 21.54 13.35 17.59
C GLU A 80 20.25 12.52 17.50
N LEU A 81 19.11 13.14 17.20
CA LEU A 81 17.85 12.47 16.90
C LEU A 81 17.94 11.64 15.62
N THR A 82 18.60 12.17 14.59
CA THR A 82 18.85 11.43 13.34
C THR A 82 19.72 10.22 13.62
N GLU A 83 20.80 10.36 14.39
CA GLU A 83 21.64 9.25 14.79
C GLU A 83 20.94 8.28 15.73
N LEU A 84 20.09 8.72 16.66
CA LEU A 84 19.27 7.85 17.52
C LEU A 84 18.26 7.07 16.68
N ARG A 85 17.62 7.72 15.70
CA ARG A 85 16.72 7.07 14.74
C ARG A 85 17.51 6.08 13.90
N ASP A 86 18.67 6.47 13.38
CA ASP A 86 19.52 5.63 12.57
C ASP A 86 20.12 4.50 13.41
N ARG A 87 20.37 4.65 14.71
CA ARG A 87 20.76 3.59 15.65
C ARG A 87 19.61 2.64 15.98
N ALA A 88 18.41 3.17 16.20
CA ALA A 88 17.18 2.38 16.27
C ALA A 88 16.94 1.62 14.95
N THR A 89 17.37 2.20 13.82
CA THR A 89 17.33 1.61 12.48
C THR A 89 18.60 0.80 12.13
N ALA A 90 19.70 0.89 12.89
CA ALA A 90 20.96 0.17 12.69
C ALA A 90 21.00 -1.13 13.50
N ASN A 91 20.24 -1.21 14.59
CA ASN A 91 19.64 -2.48 15.03
C ASN A 91 18.63 -3.02 13.98
N GLY A 92 18.35 -2.24 12.94
CA GLY A 92 17.24 -2.35 12.02
C GLY A 92 17.58 -2.79 10.60
N LYS A 93 18.54 -3.71 10.40
CA LYS A 93 18.34 -4.69 9.31
C LYS A 93 16.96 -5.35 9.46
N LEU A 94 16.53 -5.58 10.70
CA LEU A 94 15.18 -6.05 11.01
C LEU A 94 14.11 -5.00 10.68
N ALA A 95 14.31 -3.73 11.01
CA ALA A 95 13.32 -2.66 10.82
C ALA A 95 13.17 -2.25 9.34
N ALA A 96 14.27 -2.07 8.60
CA ALA A 96 14.22 -1.78 7.17
C ALA A 96 13.62 -2.96 6.37
N ASN A 97 13.97 -4.20 6.74
CA ASN A 97 13.34 -5.38 6.14
C ASN A 97 11.88 -5.54 6.58
N ALA A 98 11.53 -5.23 7.84
CA ALA A 98 10.15 -5.27 8.32
C ALA A 98 9.30 -4.23 7.60
N VAL A 99 9.78 -3.00 7.43
CA VAL A 99 9.12 -1.94 6.67
C VAL A 99 9.01 -2.33 5.19
N GLY A 100 10.06 -2.90 4.61
CA GLY A 100 10.03 -3.45 3.25
C GLY A 100 9.03 -4.58 3.07
N MET A 101 8.96 -5.52 4.02
CA MET A 101 7.98 -6.61 4.04
C MET A 101 6.55 -6.09 4.22
N LEU A 102 6.34 -5.12 5.12
CA LEU A 102 5.05 -4.46 5.32
C LEU A 102 4.57 -3.79 4.02
N PHE A 103 5.47 -3.10 3.31
CA PHE A 103 5.17 -2.52 2.01
C PHE A 103 4.92 -3.55 0.92
N GLY A 104 5.66 -4.67 0.93
CA GLY A 104 5.41 -5.80 0.06
C GLY A 104 4.00 -6.35 0.27
N VAL A 105 3.63 -6.61 1.52
CA VAL A 105 2.29 -7.07 1.91
C VAL A 105 1.22 -6.06 1.52
N ILE A 106 1.43 -4.76 1.76
CA ILE A 106 0.49 -3.70 1.37
C ILE A 106 0.30 -3.68 -0.15
N ASN A 107 1.40 -3.70 -0.93
CA ASN A 107 1.31 -3.72 -2.39
C ASN A 107 0.61 -4.98 -2.91
N THR A 108 0.93 -6.16 -2.36
CA THR A 108 0.28 -7.42 -2.76
C THR A 108 -1.20 -7.38 -2.44
N MET A 109 -1.59 -6.93 -1.24
CA MET A 109 -3.00 -6.82 -0.88
C MET A 109 -3.74 -5.77 -1.74
N SER A 110 -3.10 -4.64 -2.10
CA SER A 110 -3.70 -3.69 -3.05
C SER A 110 -3.84 -4.28 -4.46
N HIS A 111 -2.86 -5.03 -4.96
CA HIS A 111 -2.97 -5.73 -6.26
C HIS A 111 -4.06 -6.79 -6.28
N LEU A 112 -4.28 -7.48 -5.15
CA LEU A 112 -5.34 -8.47 -4.99
C LEU A 112 -6.71 -7.82 -4.71
N GLY A 113 -6.79 -6.48 -4.62
CA GLY A 113 -8.02 -5.74 -4.33
C GLY A 113 -8.51 -5.89 -2.89
N VAL A 114 -7.64 -6.33 -1.97
CA VAL A 114 -7.93 -6.62 -0.56
C VAL A 114 -7.71 -5.39 0.34
N LEU A 115 -6.79 -4.49 -0.03
CA LEU A 115 -6.54 -3.22 0.68
C LEU A 115 -7.11 -2.02 -0.09
N PRO A 116 -7.24 -0.83 0.54
CA PRO A 116 -7.63 0.38 -0.17
C PRO A 116 -6.75 0.60 -1.40
N ASN A 117 -7.36 1.12 -2.46
CA ASN A 117 -6.66 1.69 -3.61
C ASN A 117 -5.88 2.94 -3.17
N LEU A 118 -4.75 2.71 -2.51
CA LEU A 118 -3.75 3.73 -2.28
C LEU A 118 -3.13 4.09 -3.62
N THR A 119 -3.06 5.37 -3.89
CA THR A 119 -2.31 5.84 -5.05
C THR A 119 -0.82 5.58 -4.82
N TYR A 120 -0.06 5.41 -5.90
CA TYR A 120 1.40 5.25 -5.84
C TYR A 120 2.07 6.38 -5.04
N ARG A 121 1.53 7.60 -5.15
CA ARG A 121 1.99 8.78 -4.39
C ARG A 121 1.75 8.63 -2.89
N GLU A 122 0.55 8.24 -2.47
CA GLU A 122 0.22 8.03 -1.05
C GLU A 122 1.10 6.93 -0.44
N SER A 123 1.33 5.84 -1.20
CA SER A 123 2.20 4.73 -0.82
C SER A 123 3.66 5.16 -0.62
N ASN A 124 4.25 5.86 -1.59
CA ASN A 124 5.62 6.37 -1.46
C ASN A 124 5.79 7.40 -0.34
N LEU A 125 4.77 8.23 -0.12
CA LEU A 125 4.81 9.26 0.92
C LEU A 125 4.81 8.64 2.32
N LEU A 126 4.00 7.59 2.54
CA LEU A 126 4.06 6.79 3.78
C LEU A 126 5.42 6.10 3.96
N LYS A 127 5.99 5.54 2.89
CA LYS A 127 7.30 4.89 2.93
C LYS A 127 8.38 5.86 3.38
N ASP A 128 8.37 7.06 2.82
CA ASP A 128 9.35 8.09 3.12
C ASP A 128 9.27 8.57 4.58
N ILE A 129 8.06 8.69 5.14
CA ILE A 129 7.84 9.03 6.55
C ILE A 129 8.33 7.94 7.48
N ILE A 130 8.05 6.68 7.15
CA ILE A 130 8.49 5.53 7.97
C ILE A 130 10.03 5.43 7.95
N ASN A 131 10.66 5.80 6.84
CA ASN A 131 12.11 5.96 6.74
C ASN A 131 12.62 7.23 7.47
N GLY A 132 11.72 7.99 8.10
CA GLY A 132 12.02 9.08 9.01
C GLY A 132 12.07 10.47 8.38
N MET A 133 11.71 10.65 7.11
CA MET A 133 11.66 12.00 6.53
C MET A 133 10.66 12.88 7.28
N THR A 134 11.09 14.10 7.58
CA THR A 134 10.27 15.15 8.18
C THR A 134 9.28 15.72 7.15
N TYR A 135 8.23 16.38 7.63
CA TYR A 135 7.26 17.03 6.74
C TYR A 135 7.88 18.14 5.87
N ASP A 136 8.94 18.79 6.34
CA ASP A 136 9.66 19.82 5.58
C ASP A 136 10.49 19.21 4.45
N GLU A 137 11.18 18.10 4.71
CA GLU A 137 11.92 17.35 3.67
C GLU A 137 10.97 16.79 2.60
N LEU A 138 9.83 16.24 3.03
CA LEU A 138 8.78 15.76 2.13
C LEU A 138 8.14 16.90 1.33
N SER A 139 7.97 18.07 1.96
CA SER A 139 7.45 19.27 1.31
C SER A 139 8.32 19.65 0.10
N ILE A 140 9.64 19.61 0.29
CA ILE A 140 10.62 19.85 -0.78
C ILE A 140 10.56 18.74 -1.84
N LYS A 141 10.62 17.47 -1.42
CA LYS A 141 10.64 16.30 -2.33
C LYS A 141 9.41 16.22 -3.24
N TYR A 142 8.24 16.51 -2.70
CA TYR A 142 6.96 16.37 -3.41
C TYR A 142 6.41 17.70 -3.94
N GLY A 143 7.13 18.81 -3.77
CA GLY A 143 6.76 20.13 -4.30
C GLY A 143 5.42 20.65 -3.78
N VAL A 144 5.06 20.36 -2.53
CA VAL A 144 3.82 20.79 -1.88
C VAL A 144 4.09 21.20 -0.45
N SER A 145 3.27 22.08 0.15
CA SER A 145 3.52 22.55 1.51
C SER A 145 3.52 21.42 2.56
N ALA A 146 4.28 21.58 3.65
CA ALA A 146 4.29 20.65 4.78
C ALA A 146 2.89 20.40 5.37
N THR A 147 2.01 21.42 5.36
CA THR A 147 0.60 21.28 5.73
C THR A 147 -0.14 20.34 4.77
N ARG A 148 0.10 20.46 3.47
CA ARG A 148 -0.50 19.58 2.46
C ARG A 148 0.00 18.15 2.59
N ILE A 149 1.29 17.96 2.88
CA ILE A 149 1.87 16.65 3.21
C ILE A 149 1.11 16.02 4.38
N ARG A 150 0.95 16.74 5.50
CA ARG A 150 0.22 16.26 6.69
C ARG A 150 -1.21 15.81 6.35
N GLN A 151 -1.95 16.63 5.61
CA GLN A 151 -3.32 16.28 5.20
C GLN A 151 -3.39 15.01 4.34
N ILE A 152 -2.45 14.83 3.42
CA ILE A 152 -2.38 13.62 2.59
C ILE A 152 -2.14 12.41 3.49
N ILE A 153 -1.23 12.51 4.45
CA ILE A 153 -0.89 11.42 5.38
C ILE A 153 -2.10 11.05 6.22
N ASP A 154 -2.73 12.02 6.88
CA ASP A 154 -3.89 11.77 7.75
C ASP A 154 -5.01 11.09 6.96
N LYS A 155 -5.29 11.58 5.75
CA LYS A 155 -6.28 10.95 4.86
C LYS A 155 -5.87 9.52 4.47
N THR A 156 -4.59 9.29 4.22
CA THR A 156 -4.07 7.97 3.84
C THR A 156 -4.14 6.98 5.00
N CYS A 157 -3.75 7.39 6.21
CA CYS A 157 -3.88 6.59 7.42
C CYS A 157 -5.34 6.24 7.71
N ASN A 158 -6.25 7.21 7.61
CA ASN A 158 -7.69 6.96 7.80
C ASN A 158 -8.25 5.96 6.80
N LYS A 159 -7.82 6.02 5.53
CA LYS A 159 -8.19 4.99 4.53
C LYS A 159 -7.71 3.61 4.95
N LEU A 160 -6.48 3.49 5.43
CA LEU A 160 -5.94 2.20 5.87
C LEU A 160 -6.71 1.64 7.07
N THR A 161 -6.96 2.45 8.09
CA THR A 161 -7.70 2.03 9.31
C THR A 161 -9.15 1.65 9.02
N TYR A 162 -9.86 2.40 8.18
CA TYR A 162 -11.25 2.07 7.85
C TYR A 162 -11.36 0.72 7.12
N ASN A 163 -10.42 0.44 6.21
CA ASN A 163 -10.43 -0.81 5.46
C ASN A 163 -9.93 -2.00 6.26
N GLU A 164 -9.04 -1.80 7.23
CA GLU A 164 -8.66 -2.85 8.18
C GLU A 164 -9.89 -3.46 8.86
N ASN A 165 -10.82 -2.63 9.33
CA ASN A 165 -12.06 -3.09 9.95
C ASN A 165 -12.95 -3.90 8.98
N ILE A 166 -13.04 -3.47 7.71
CA ILE A 166 -13.80 -4.17 6.67
C ILE A 166 -13.17 -5.53 6.38
N VAL A 167 -11.85 -5.56 6.14
CA VAL A 167 -11.11 -6.79 5.83
C VAL A 167 -11.20 -7.79 6.99
N ILE A 168 -11.09 -7.33 8.25
CA ILE A 168 -11.28 -8.17 9.42
C ILE A 168 -12.70 -8.77 9.44
N ALA A 169 -13.72 -7.96 9.16
CA ALA A 169 -15.10 -8.43 9.11
C ALA A 169 -15.29 -9.48 7.99
N GLU A 170 -14.84 -9.22 6.77
CA GLU A 170 -14.92 -10.14 5.63
C GLU A 170 -14.17 -11.45 5.88
N LEU A 171 -12.96 -11.39 6.46
CA LEU A 171 -12.20 -12.58 6.85
C LEU A 171 -12.95 -13.41 7.90
N SER A 172 -13.60 -12.76 8.87
CA SER A 172 -14.40 -13.45 9.88
C SER A 172 -15.62 -14.17 9.26
N THR A 173 -16.29 -13.53 8.30
CA THR A 173 -17.41 -14.11 7.56
C THR A 173 -16.95 -15.29 6.72
N ASN A 174 -15.85 -15.15 5.98
CA ASN A 174 -15.27 -16.23 5.18
C ASN A 174 -14.88 -17.44 6.03
N ARG A 175 -14.29 -17.20 7.21
CA ARG A 175 -13.98 -18.29 8.15
C ARG A 175 -15.22 -19.04 8.60
N THR A 176 -16.30 -18.31 8.88
CA THR A 176 -17.60 -18.89 9.24
C THR A 176 -18.19 -19.71 8.10
N LEU A 177 -18.15 -19.20 6.87
CA LEU A 177 -18.60 -19.91 5.67
C LEU A 177 -17.79 -21.18 5.40
N GLN A 178 -16.47 -21.17 5.63
CA GLN A 178 -15.65 -22.38 5.52
C GLN A 178 -16.09 -23.48 6.49
N TYR A 179 -16.38 -23.13 7.75
CA TYR A 179 -16.92 -24.10 8.70
C TYR A 179 -18.29 -24.63 8.27
N GLU A 180 -19.14 -23.77 7.72
CA GLU A 180 -20.47 -24.17 7.22
C GLU A 180 -20.36 -25.12 6.02
N VAL A 181 -19.46 -24.84 5.08
CA VAL A 181 -19.18 -25.73 3.93
C VAL A 181 -18.72 -27.11 4.41
N GLU A 182 -17.80 -27.17 5.37
CA GLU A 182 -17.33 -28.43 5.92
C GLU A 182 -18.43 -29.19 6.68
N ARG A 183 -19.31 -28.47 7.39
CA ARG A 183 -20.49 -29.05 8.02
C ARG A 183 -21.45 -29.65 6.98
N LEU A 184 -21.80 -28.88 5.95
CA LEU A 184 -22.71 -29.31 4.89
C LEU A 184 -22.17 -30.52 4.13
N LYS A 185 -20.87 -30.56 3.83
CA LYS A 185 -20.22 -31.75 3.23
C LYS A 185 -20.42 -33.00 4.09
N LYS A 186 -20.28 -32.90 5.41
CA LYS A 186 -20.52 -34.03 6.33
C LYS A 186 -21.99 -34.45 6.33
N VAL A 187 -22.92 -33.48 6.35
CA VAL A 187 -24.37 -33.75 6.30
C VAL A 187 -24.75 -34.45 5.01
N ILE A 188 -24.28 -33.96 3.86
CA ILE A 188 -24.50 -34.60 2.55
C ILE A 188 -24.00 -36.04 2.57
N LYS A 189 -22.79 -36.28 3.09
CA LYS A 189 -22.23 -37.64 3.21
C LYS A 189 -23.09 -38.55 4.09
N SER A 190 -23.58 -38.06 5.23
CA SER A 190 -24.47 -38.86 6.10
C SER A 190 -25.82 -39.14 5.46
N LEU A 191 -26.40 -38.16 4.76
CA LEU A 191 -27.67 -38.32 4.08
C LEU A 191 -27.55 -39.34 2.94
N GLN A 192 -26.46 -39.29 2.17
CA GLN A 192 -26.16 -40.29 1.14
C GLN A 192 -26.15 -41.71 1.73
N VAL A 193 -25.44 -41.92 2.85
CA VAL A 193 -25.42 -43.23 3.54
C VAL A 193 -26.82 -43.68 3.95
N SER A 194 -27.60 -42.80 4.58
CA SER A 194 -28.97 -43.13 5.02
C SER A 194 -29.92 -43.44 3.85
N PHE A 195 -29.75 -42.74 2.73
CA PHE A 195 -30.52 -42.96 1.52
C PHE A 195 -30.17 -44.32 0.88
N ASP A 196 -28.87 -44.67 0.85
CA ASP A 196 -28.41 -45.96 0.35
C ASP A 196 -28.87 -47.14 1.22
N GLU A 197 -28.99 -46.94 2.54
CA GLU A 197 -29.59 -47.92 3.45
C GLU A 197 -31.09 -48.11 3.19
N TYR A 198 -31.84 -47.01 3.02
CA TYR A 198 -33.25 -47.05 2.68
C TYR A 198 -33.51 -47.79 1.36
N ARG A 199 -32.70 -47.52 0.33
CA ARG A 199 -32.77 -48.21 -0.97
C ARG A 199 -32.54 -49.71 -0.83
N ARG A 200 -31.48 -50.10 -0.12
CA ARG A 200 -31.18 -51.52 0.17
C ARG A 200 -32.33 -52.23 0.89
N ALA A 201 -32.96 -51.57 1.86
CA ALA A 201 -34.10 -52.12 2.61
C ALA A 201 -35.35 -52.33 1.73
N LYS A 202 -35.49 -51.62 0.62
CA LYS A 202 -36.60 -51.77 -0.35
C LYS A 202 -36.34 -52.83 -1.41
N GLY A 203 -35.27 -53.62 -1.29
CA GLY A 203 -34.91 -54.68 -2.23
C GLY A 203 -34.19 -54.18 -3.48
N ASP A 204 -33.81 -52.89 -3.50
CA ASP A 204 -32.98 -52.31 -4.54
C ASP A 204 -31.57 -52.90 -4.37
N LYS A 205 -31.12 -53.74 -5.33
CA LYS A 205 -29.75 -54.27 -5.33
C LYS A 205 -28.79 -53.08 -5.43
N PRO A 206 -27.63 -53.10 -4.74
CA PRO A 206 -26.76 -51.94 -4.67
C PRO A 206 -26.41 -51.48 -6.08
N VAL A 207 -26.78 -50.25 -6.43
CA VAL A 207 -26.12 -49.53 -7.52
C VAL A 207 -24.71 -49.29 -7.02
N SER A 208 -23.79 -50.16 -7.44
CA SER A 208 -22.38 -50.18 -7.05
C SER A 208 -21.77 -48.79 -7.24
N SER A 209 -21.57 -48.07 -6.13
CA SER A 209 -20.98 -46.73 -6.05
C SER A 209 -21.72 -45.68 -6.90
N ALA A 210 -21.71 -44.41 -6.49
CA ALA A 210 -21.82 -43.38 -7.50
C ALA A 210 -20.74 -43.68 -8.54
N VAL A 211 -21.10 -43.95 -9.80
CA VAL A 211 -20.11 -44.25 -10.83
C VAL A 211 -19.31 -42.97 -11.03
N LEU A 212 -18.17 -42.89 -10.34
CA LEU A 212 -17.35 -41.70 -10.37
C LEU A 212 -16.77 -41.57 -11.78
N PRO A 213 -16.82 -40.37 -12.39
CA PRO A 213 -16.13 -40.16 -13.64
C PRO A 213 -14.65 -40.46 -13.45
N PRO A 214 -14.00 -41.16 -14.39
CA PRO A 214 -12.56 -41.39 -14.34
C PRO A 214 -11.79 -40.08 -14.11
N LEU A 215 -10.78 -40.10 -13.23
CA LEU A 215 -10.00 -38.90 -12.85
C LEU A 215 -9.40 -38.16 -14.05
N ILE A 216 -9.03 -38.90 -15.10
CA ILE A 216 -8.50 -38.34 -16.34
C ILE A 216 -9.47 -37.37 -17.03
N LEU A 217 -10.78 -37.52 -16.84
CA LEU A 217 -11.78 -36.62 -17.43
C LEU A 217 -11.69 -35.19 -16.86
N SER A 218 -11.09 -35.00 -15.68
CA SER A 218 -10.89 -33.68 -15.09
C SER A 218 -9.62 -32.96 -15.57
N ARG A 219 -8.76 -33.61 -16.37
CA ARG A 219 -7.52 -33.01 -16.88
C ARG A 219 -7.81 -31.91 -17.91
N ASP A 220 -7.09 -30.79 -17.83
CA ASP A 220 -7.17 -29.71 -18.83
C ASP A 220 -6.57 -30.16 -20.17
N ILE A 221 -7.25 -29.86 -21.27
CA ILE A 221 -6.83 -30.19 -22.64
C ILE A 221 -5.47 -29.56 -23.00
N LYS A 222 -5.09 -28.44 -22.38
CA LYS A 222 -3.77 -27.80 -22.55
C LYS A 222 -2.62 -28.67 -22.02
N GLU A 223 -2.89 -29.53 -21.04
CA GLU A 223 -1.90 -30.41 -20.43
C GLU A 223 -1.73 -31.73 -21.23
N CYS A 224 -2.53 -31.94 -22.27
CA CYS A 224 -2.56 -33.17 -23.05
C CYS A 224 -1.56 -33.20 -24.21
N GLY A 225 -0.65 -32.23 -24.32
CA GLY A 225 0.41 -32.20 -25.34
C GLY A 225 -0.07 -31.86 -26.76
N PHE A 226 -1.30 -31.39 -26.93
CA PHE A 226 -1.84 -31.03 -28.24
C PHE A 226 -1.20 -29.76 -28.82
N SER A 227 -1.11 -29.71 -30.15
CA SER A 227 -0.66 -28.51 -30.86
C SER A 227 -1.60 -27.31 -30.62
N VAL A 228 -1.07 -26.09 -30.69
CA VAL A 228 -1.83 -24.84 -30.58
C VAL A 228 -3.06 -24.80 -31.50
N ARG A 229 -2.97 -25.43 -32.68
CA ARG A 229 -4.07 -25.54 -33.64
C ARG A 229 -5.24 -26.38 -33.09
N ILE A 230 -4.94 -27.51 -32.45
CA ILE A 230 -5.95 -28.37 -31.82
C ILE A 230 -6.59 -27.63 -30.65
N LEU A 231 -5.78 -27.03 -29.77
CA LEU A 231 -6.27 -26.29 -28.61
C LEU A 231 -7.22 -25.15 -29.01
N ASN A 232 -6.86 -24.38 -30.03
CA ASN A 232 -7.70 -23.29 -30.51
C ASN A 232 -8.99 -23.78 -31.18
N ALA A 233 -8.93 -24.91 -31.90
CA ALA A 233 -10.12 -25.51 -32.49
C ALA A 233 -11.08 -26.01 -31.40
N LEU A 234 -10.59 -26.77 -30.42
CA LEU A 234 -11.38 -27.31 -29.30
C LEU A 234 -11.98 -26.20 -28.43
N LYS A 235 -11.22 -25.13 -28.17
CA LYS A 235 -11.72 -23.96 -27.44
C LYS A 235 -12.92 -23.29 -28.13
N GLY A 236 -12.96 -23.30 -29.46
CA GLY A 236 -14.09 -22.76 -30.23
C GLY A 236 -15.39 -23.56 -30.08
N PHE A 237 -15.34 -24.73 -29.45
CA PHE A 237 -16.47 -25.64 -29.18
C PHE A 237 -16.63 -25.91 -27.68
N ASP A 238 -16.11 -25.02 -26.84
CA ASP A 238 -16.18 -25.11 -25.37
C ASP A 238 -15.63 -26.43 -24.80
N VAL A 239 -14.60 -26.99 -25.45
CA VAL A 239 -13.86 -28.16 -24.95
C VAL A 239 -12.61 -27.69 -24.20
N TYR A 240 -12.66 -27.78 -22.87
CA TYR A 240 -11.57 -27.33 -21.98
C TYR A 240 -10.92 -28.49 -21.22
N THR A 241 -11.68 -29.57 -20.97
CA THR A 241 -11.22 -30.76 -20.27
C THR A 241 -11.28 -32.00 -21.16
N VAL A 242 -10.56 -33.06 -20.77
CA VAL A 242 -10.68 -34.37 -21.43
C VAL A 242 -12.12 -34.88 -21.36
N GLY A 243 -12.83 -34.60 -20.26
CA GLY A 243 -14.26 -34.87 -20.11
C GLY A 243 -15.10 -34.21 -21.20
N ASP A 244 -14.90 -32.91 -21.44
CA ASP A 244 -15.61 -32.18 -22.49
C ASP A 244 -15.33 -32.78 -23.87
N LEU A 245 -14.08 -33.18 -24.14
CA LEU A 245 -13.68 -33.77 -25.41
C LEU A 245 -14.48 -35.05 -25.71
N VAL A 246 -14.54 -35.99 -24.76
CA VAL A 246 -15.17 -37.30 -24.98
C VAL A 246 -16.70 -37.26 -24.81
N ARG A 247 -17.24 -36.27 -24.09
CA ARG A 247 -18.68 -36.10 -23.87
C ARG A 247 -19.36 -35.27 -24.94
N ASN A 248 -18.71 -34.23 -25.44
CA ASN A 248 -19.32 -33.28 -26.37
C ASN A 248 -19.10 -33.70 -27.83
N LEU A 249 -18.05 -34.49 -28.11
CA LEU A 249 -17.76 -35.01 -29.45
C LEU A 249 -18.05 -36.51 -29.53
N ARG A 250 -18.31 -37.00 -30.75
CA ARG A 250 -18.69 -38.40 -31.05
C ARG A 250 -17.66 -39.11 -31.91
N GLY A 251 -16.38 -38.77 -31.71
CA GLY A 251 -15.27 -39.33 -32.47
C GLY A 251 -15.04 -38.65 -33.83
N ARG A 252 -14.48 -39.41 -34.77
CA ARG A 252 -13.88 -38.88 -36.01
C ARG A 252 -14.83 -38.03 -36.84
N SER A 253 -16.09 -38.43 -36.99
CA SER A 253 -17.07 -37.75 -37.84
C SER A 253 -17.37 -36.33 -37.35
N GLU A 254 -17.51 -36.13 -36.04
CA GLU A 254 -17.71 -34.82 -35.41
C GLU A 254 -16.43 -34.00 -35.40
N LEU A 255 -15.28 -34.62 -35.11
CA LEU A 255 -13.98 -33.94 -35.15
C LEU A 255 -13.67 -33.36 -36.55
N MET A 256 -14.03 -34.08 -37.61
CA MET A 256 -13.86 -33.61 -38.99
C MET A 256 -14.77 -32.43 -39.36
N LYS A 257 -15.84 -32.17 -38.60
CA LYS A 257 -16.73 -31.01 -38.79
C LYS A 257 -16.18 -29.75 -38.12
N LEU A 258 -15.20 -29.86 -37.22
CA LEU A 258 -14.64 -28.72 -36.51
C LEU A 258 -13.90 -27.80 -37.48
N ARG A 259 -14.32 -26.53 -37.54
CA ARG A 259 -13.70 -25.54 -38.42
C ARG A 259 -12.21 -25.41 -38.10
N ASN A 260 -11.38 -25.38 -39.13
CA ASN A 260 -9.93 -25.23 -39.03
C ASN A 260 -9.15 -26.43 -38.44
N LEU A 261 -9.80 -27.58 -38.20
CA LEU A 261 -9.10 -28.79 -37.77
C LEU A 261 -8.71 -29.67 -38.97
N GLY A 262 -7.42 -29.94 -39.15
CA GLY A 262 -6.92 -30.75 -40.27
C GLY A 262 -6.89 -32.25 -39.96
N ARG A 263 -6.79 -33.11 -40.99
CA ARG A 263 -6.74 -34.58 -40.82
C ARG A 263 -5.68 -35.06 -39.81
N LYS A 264 -4.46 -34.51 -39.86
CA LYS A 264 -3.40 -34.84 -38.90
C LYS A 264 -3.79 -34.49 -37.46
N SER A 265 -4.48 -33.37 -37.27
CA SER A 265 -4.94 -32.92 -35.96
C SER A 265 -6.08 -33.80 -35.42
N VAL A 266 -6.98 -34.28 -36.30
CA VAL A 266 -8.02 -35.24 -35.94
C VAL A 266 -7.40 -36.56 -35.49
N TRP A 267 -6.43 -37.09 -36.24
CA TRP A 267 -5.72 -38.30 -35.84
C TRP A 267 -5.02 -38.15 -34.50
N ALA A 268 -4.28 -37.06 -34.27
CA ALA A 268 -3.64 -36.83 -32.98
C ALA A 268 -4.61 -36.84 -31.79
N ILE A 269 -5.86 -36.37 -31.98
CA ILE A 269 -6.90 -36.43 -30.93
C ILE A 269 -7.40 -37.86 -30.74
N LEU A 270 -7.60 -38.62 -31.83
CA LEU A 270 -8.03 -40.02 -31.76
C LEU A 270 -6.95 -40.90 -31.12
N ASP A 271 -5.69 -40.71 -31.52
CA ASP A 271 -4.53 -41.40 -30.97
C ASP A 271 -4.44 -41.13 -29.45
N PHE A 272 -4.60 -39.87 -29.01
CA PHE A 272 -4.64 -39.54 -27.59
C PHE A 272 -5.77 -40.27 -26.83
N VAL A 273 -6.98 -40.34 -27.41
CA VAL A 273 -8.12 -41.04 -26.80
C VAL A 273 -7.81 -42.54 -26.67
N GLU A 274 -7.23 -43.13 -27.71
CA GLU A 274 -6.84 -44.55 -27.73
C GLU A 274 -5.71 -44.86 -26.74
N GLU A 275 -4.63 -44.07 -26.75
CA GLU A 275 -3.48 -44.21 -25.84
C GLU A 275 -3.88 -44.11 -24.35
N ASN A 276 -4.93 -43.36 -24.04
CA ASN A 276 -5.46 -43.21 -22.69
C ASN A 276 -6.62 -44.18 -22.37
N ASN A 277 -6.90 -45.16 -23.25
CA ASN A 277 -8.01 -46.11 -23.12
C ASN A 277 -9.37 -45.46 -22.85
N LEU A 278 -9.58 -44.30 -23.47
CA LEU A 278 -10.83 -43.59 -23.43
C LEU A 278 -11.70 -44.03 -24.61
N ASP A 279 -12.96 -43.61 -24.54
CA ASP A 279 -13.90 -43.69 -25.64
C ASP A 279 -14.81 -42.47 -25.62
N PHE A 280 -15.34 -42.12 -26.78
CA PHE A 280 -16.38 -41.11 -26.88
C PHE A 280 -17.70 -41.66 -26.34
N LYS A 281 -18.50 -40.76 -25.76
CA LYS A 281 -19.85 -41.09 -25.31
C LYS A 281 -20.73 -41.43 -26.50
N GLU A 282 -21.51 -42.51 -26.41
CA GLU A 282 -22.38 -42.97 -27.48
C GLU A 282 -23.70 -42.18 -27.56
N ASN A 283 -24.38 -42.26 -28.69
CA ASN A 283 -25.66 -41.58 -28.86
C ASN A 283 -26.75 -42.25 -28.03
N GLY A 284 -27.39 -41.47 -27.16
CA GLY A 284 -28.42 -41.99 -26.24
C GLY A 284 -27.87 -42.70 -25.00
N GLU A 285 -26.55 -42.78 -24.84
CA GLU A 285 -25.92 -43.32 -23.63
C GLU A 285 -26.21 -42.41 -22.44
N SER A 286 -26.59 -42.98 -21.29
CA SER A 286 -26.69 -42.24 -20.04
C SER A 286 -25.30 -41.80 -19.57
N GLU A 287 -25.20 -40.82 -18.66
CA GLU A 287 -23.89 -40.48 -18.11
C GLU A 287 -23.31 -41.61 -17.26
N GLU A 288 -24.18 -42.34 -16.56
CA GLU A 288 -23.82 -43.48 -15.74
C GLU A 288 -23.25 -44.62 -16.58
N ASP A 289 -23.92 -45.01 -17.67
CA ASP A 289 -23.45 -46.08 -18.56
C ASP A 289 -22.10 -45.73 -19.20
N PHE A 290 -21.94 -44.45 -19.58
CA PHE A 290 -20.69 -43.94 -20.12
C PHE A 290 -19.53 -44.08 -19.13
N TYR A 291 -19.72 -43.68 -17.87
CA TYR A 291 -18.67 -43.82 -16.86
C TYR A 291 -18.41 -45.28 -16.48
N ILE A 292 -19.43 -46.16 -16.47
CA ILE A 292 -19.24 -47.60 -16.22
C ILE A 292 -18.35 -48.18 -17.31
N ARG A 293 -18.67 -47.90 -18.58
CA ARG A 293 -17.90 -48.37 -19.73
C ARG A 293 -16.46 -47.90 -19.69
N LEU A 294 -16.22 -46.61 -19.41
CA LEU A 294 -14.87 -46.07 -19.26
C LEU A 294 -14.10 -46.67 -18.08
N ASN A 295 -14.71 -46.77 -16.90
CA ASN A 295 -14.04 -47.33 -15.72
C ASN A 295 -13.69 -48.81 -15.91
N ASN A 296 -14.55 -49.58 -16.57
CA ASN A 296 -14.26 -50.97 -16.93
C ASN A 296 -13.08 -51.05 -17.91
N LYS A 297 -13.06 -50.20 -18.94
CA LYS A 297 -11.98 -50.15 -19.94
C LYS A 297 -10.63 -49.79 -19.30
N LEU A 298 -10.61 -48.84 -18.36
CA LEU A 298 -9.41 -48.43 -17.63
C LEU A 298 -8.94 -49.48 -16.59
N SER A 299 -9.86 -50.26 -16.02
CA SER A 299 -9.52 -51.28 -15.02
C SER A 299 -8.87 -52.53 -15.64
N ASN A 300 -9.25 -52.88 -16.87
CA ASN A 300 -8.68 -54.00 -17.62
C ASN A 300 -7.23 -53.78 -18.10
N GLN A 301 -6.59 -52.67 -17.70
CA GLN A 301 -5.21 -52.31 -18.05
C GLN A 301 -4.20 -52.62 -16.93
N LYS A 302 -4.66 -53.07 -15.76
CA LYS A 302 -3.79 -53.34 -14.59
C LYS A 302 -3.22 -54.76 -14.53
N ASP A 303 -3.48 -55.59 -15.53
CA ASP A 303 -2.87 -56.91 -15.75
C ASP A 303 -2.01 -56.88 -17.03
#